data_AF-A0A7C7XNC0-F1
#
_entry.id   AF-A0A7C7XNC0-F1
#
_cell.length_a   1.000
_cell.length_b   1.000
_cell.length_c   1.000
_cell.angle_alpha   90.00
_cell.angle_beta   90.00
_cell.angle_gamma   90.00
#
_symmetry.space_group_name_H-M   'P 1'
#
loop_
_entity.id
_entity.type
_entity.pdbx_description
1 polymer ?
#
loop_
_entity_poly.entity_id
_entity_poly.type
_entity_poly.pdbx_seq_one_letter_code
_entity_poly.pdbx_strand_id
1 'polypeptide(L)'
;MNNKGFTLIELMIVVAIIGILAAVAIPQYQNYVARAQVAEGLSLASGAKTALAEYYNTNGEFLNNASLSGAAARHEALGLAEPTDISGKYVMKVKAAKNDGMIVVTFKSVADGVHKDVAEK
;
A
#
# COMPACT_ATOMS: atom_id res chain seq x y z
N MET A 1 -1.99 48.38 -32.46
CA MET A 1 -2.40 47.32 -31.53
C MET A 1 -1.32 47.21 -30.46
N ASN A 2 -1.55 47.73 -29.25
CA ASN A 2 -0.56 47.64 -28.17
C ASN A 2 -0.65 46.27 -27.50
N ASN A 3 0.20 45.34 -27.91
CA ASN A 3 0.45 44.13 -27.15
C ASN A 3 1.19 44.51 -25.86
N LYS A 4 0.48 44.61 -24.74
CA LYS A 4 1.09 44.71 -23.41
C LYS A 4 1.72 43.35 -23.11
N GLY A 5 3.04 43.27 -23.21
CA GLY A 5 3.81 42.10 -22.80
C GLY A 5 3.87 41.96 -21.28
N PHE A 6 4.02 40.72 -20.80
CA PHE A 6 4.25 40.41 -19.40
C PHE A 6 5.61 40.96 -18.95
N THR A 7 5.70 41.52 -17.75
CA THR A 7 6.97 42.03 -17.22
C THR A 7 7.79 40.90 -16.59
N LEU A 8 9.12 41.04 -16.63
CA LEU A 8 10.01 40.10 -15.96
C LEU A 8 9.78 40.08 -14.44
N ILE A 9 9.42 41.22 -13.85
CA ILE A 9 9.15 41.30 -12.41
C ILE A 9 7.88 40.54 -12.02
N GLU A 10 6.82 40.60 -12.84
CA GLU A 10 5.61 39.79 -12.61
C GLU A 10 5.94 38.30 -12.69
N LEU A 11 6.75 37.89 -13.67
CA LEU A 11 7.15 36.48 -13.80
C LEU A 11 7.99 36.01 -12.59
N MET A 12 8.93 36.84 -12.12
CA MET A 12 9.79 36.49 -10.99
C MET A 12 9.02 36.32 -9.68
N ILE A 13 8.02 37.18 -9.42
CA ILE A 13 7.16 37.05 -8.23
C ILE A 13 6.33 35.76 -8.31
N VAL A 14 5.78 35.43 -9.48
CA VAL A 14 5.00 34.20 -9.67
C VAL A 14 5.85 32.96 -9.40
N VAL A 15 7.08 32.91 -9.93
CA VAL A 15 7.99 31.79 -9.71
C VAL A 15 8.38 31.67 -8.23
N ALA A 16 8.60 32.80 -7.55
CA ALA A 16 8.91 32.80 -6.11
C ALA A 16 7.76 32.21 -5.27
N ILE A 17 6.51 32.57 -5.55
CA ILE A 17 5.34 32.03 -4.86
C ILE A 17 5.17 30.53 -5.15
N ILE A 18 5.29 30.11 -6.42
CA ILE A 18 5.21 28.70 -6.81
C ILE A 18 6.30 27.89 -6.11
N GLY A 19 7.52 28.44 -5.97
CA GLY A 19 8.62 27.79 -5.26
C GLY A 19 8.30 27.48 -3.80
N ILE A 20 7.71 28.45 -3.08
CA ILE A 20 7.29 28.26 -1.67
C ILE A 20 6.18 27.22 -1.58
N LEU A 21 5.17 27.30 -2.44
CA LEU A 21 4.05 26.35 -2.46
C LEU A 21 4.53 24.94 -2.79
N ALA A 22 5.43 24.78 -3.77
CA ALA A 22 5.98 23.50 -4.18
C ALA A 22 6.79 22.84 -3.05
N ALA A 23 7.57 23.61 -2.29
CA ALA A 23 8.36 23.10 -1.18
C ALA A 23 7.51 22.41 -0.10
N VAL A 24 6.29 22.90 0.15
CA VAL A 24 5.35 22.30 1.11
C VAL A 24 4.46 21.25 0.45
N ALA A 25 3.97 21.51 -0.77
CA ALA A 25 3.00 20.66 -1.44
C ALA A 25 3.59 19.32 -1.91
N ILE A 26 4.84 19.30 -2.40
CA ILE A 26 5.49 18.08 -2.90
C ILE A 26 5.60 16.99 -1.82
N PRO A 27 6.19 17.24 -0.63
CA PRO A 27 6.29 16.20 0.40
C PRO A 27 4.92 15.78 0.93
N GLN A 28 3.95 16.70 1.02
CA GLN A 28 2.59 16.37 1.43
C GLN A 28 1.89 15.46 0.40
N TYR A 29 2.04 15.74 -0.89
CA TYR A 29 1.49 14.92 -1.96
C TYR A 29 2.12 13.52 -1.99
N GLN A 30 3.44 13.44 -1.79
CA GLN A 30 4.16 12.16 -1.66
C GLN A 30 3.59 11.30 -0.52
N ASN A 31 3.41 11.89 0.67
CA ASN A 31 2.79 11.22 1.81
C ASN A 31 1.35 10.78 1.53
N TYR A 32 0.57 11.60 0.83
CA TYR A 32 -0.80 11.25 0.45
C TYR A 32 -0.83 10.03 -0.48
N VAL A 33 0.02 10.01 -1.51
CA VAL A 33 0.15 8.87 -2.44
C VAL A 33 0.59 7.62 -1.68
N ALA A 34 1.59 7.70 -0.79
CA ALA A 34 2.03 6.58 0.02
C ALA A 34 0.88 5.99 0.87
N ARG A 35 0.10 6.85 1.54
CA ARG A 35 -1.06 6.42 2.34
C ARG A 35 -2.15 5.78 1.49
N ALA A 36 -2.42 6.31 0.30
CA ALA A 36 -3.40 5.73 -0.62
C ALA A 36 -2.98 4.32 -1.07
N GLN A 37 -1.69 4.12 -1.34
CA GLN A 37 -1.15 2.80 -1.70
C GLN A 37 -1.27 1.80 -0.53
N VAL A 38 -0.94 2.22 0.70
CA VAL A 38 -1.11 1.37 1.89
C VAL A 38 -2.59 1.04 2.13
N ALA A 39 -3.51 1.99 1.89
CA ALA A 39 -4.93 1.76 2.05
C ALA A 39 -5.47 0.67 1.10
N GLU A 40 -4.97 0.59 -0.13
CA GLU A 40 -5.27 -0.53 -1.04
C GLU A 40 -4.86 -1.87 -0.42
N GLY A 41 -3.65 -1.95 0.15
CA GLY A 41 -3.16 -3.12 0.86
C GLY A 41 -4.06 -3.54 2.02
N LEU A 42 -4.49 -2.59 2.85
CA LEU A 42 -5.41 -2.85 3.95
C LEU A 42 -6.78 -3.34 3.47
N SER A 43 -7.27 -2.79 2.36
CA SER A 43 -8.53 -3.23 1.75
C SER A 43 -8.45 -4.68 1.29
N LEU A 44 -7.38 -5.06 0.60
CA LEU A 44 -7.15 -6.44 0.16
C LEU A 44 -6.91 -7.41 1.33
N ALA A 45 -6.27 -6.94 2.41
CA ALA A 45 -6.05 -7.72 3.62
C ALA A 45 -7.31 -7.98 4.45
N SER A 46 -8.39 -7.23 4.23
CA SER A 46 -9.62 -7.34 5.03
C SER A 46 -10.24 -8.74 4.98
N GLY A 47 -10.27 -9.39 3.80
CA GLY A 47 -10.78 -10.75 3.66
C GLY A 47 -9.96 -11.77 4.44
N ALA A 48 -8.63 -11.65 4.38
CA ALA A 48 -7.73 -12.50 5.17
C ALA A 48 -7.90 -12.29 6.68
N LYS A 49 -8.19 -11.05 7.12
CA LYS A 49 -8.47 -10.73 8.53
C LYS A 49 -9.72 -11.42 9.02
N THR A 50 -10.80 -11.39 8.23
CA THR A 50 -12.05 -12.06 8.58
C THR A 50 -11.85 -13.57 8.68
N ALA A 51 -11.24 -14.20 7.69
CA ALA A 51 -11.01 -15.65 7.69
C ALA A 51 -10.16 -16.10 8.90
N LEU A 52 -9.14 -15.32 9.25
CA LEU A 52 -8.30 -15.62 10.39
C LEU A 52 -9.03 -15.45 11.73
N ALA A 53 -9.90 -14.43 11.84
CA ALA A 53 -10.73 -14.23 13.02
C ALA A 53 -11.75 -15.37 13.20
N GLU A 54 -12.40 -15.80 12.12
CA GLU A 54 -13.31 -16.95 12.11
C GLU A 54 -12.60 -18.24 12.53
N TYR A 55 -11.40 -18.48 12.01
CA TYR A 55 -10.58 -19.61 12.39
C TYR A 55 -10.27 -19.60 13.89
N TYR A 56 -9.85 -18.45 14.42
CA TYR A 56 -9.55 -18.31 15.84
C TYR A 56 -10.80 -18.54 16.71
N ASN A 57 -11.95 -18.00 16.31
CA ASN A 57 -13.20 -18.19 17.04
C ASN A 57 -13.65 -19.66 17.08
N THR A 58 -13.33 -20.44 16.04
CA THR A 58 -13.72 -21.85 15.93
C THR A 58 -12.75 -22.78 16.66
N ASN A 59 -11.44 -22.50 16.58
CA ASN A 59 -10.40 -23.41 17.08
C ASN A 59 -9.78 -22.96 18.41
N GLY A 60 -10.02 -21.73 18.84
CA GLY A 60 -9.42 -21.14 20.05
C GLY A 60 -7.93 -20.77 19.90
N GLU A 61 -7.35 -21.00 18.73
CA GLU A 61 -5.96 -20.70 18.41
C GLU A 61 -5.82 -20.20 16.97
N PHE A 62 -4.76 -19.42 16.72
CA PHE A 62 -4.40 -19.09 15.35
C PHE A 62 -3.82 -20.33 14.67
N LEU A 63 -3.87 -20.35 13.33
CA LEU A 63 -3.22 -21.39 12.53
C LEU A 63 -1.74 -21.51 12.89
N ASN A 64 -1.45 -22.49 13.74
CA ASN A 64 -0.11 -22.90 14.14
C ASN A 64 0.09 -24.35 13.70
N ASN A 65 0.10 -24.57 12.39
CA ASN A 65 0.39 -25.89 11.89
C ASN A 65 1.89 -25.95 11.54
N ALA A 66 2.66 -26.63 12.38
CA ALA A 66 4.08 -26.91 12.14
C ALA A 66 4.33 -27.59 10.77
N SER A 67 3.31 -28.22 10.19
CA SER A 67 3.34 -28.94 8.91
C SER A 67 2.94 -28.10 7.69
N LEU A 68 2.34 -26.92 7.85
CA LEU A 68 1.98 -26.02 6.73
C LEU A 68 3.09 -24.98 6.54
N SER A 69 4.19 -25.39 5.91
CA SER A 69 5.35 -24.52 5.67
C SER A 69 5.09 -23.44 4.60
N GLY A 70 4.04 -23.60 3.79
CA GLY A 70 3.71 -22.72 2.66
C GLY A 70 2.62 -21.68 2.96
N ALA A 71 2.70 -20.52 2.31
CA ALA A 71 1.62 -19.54 2.33
C ALA A 71 0.34 -20.03 1.65
N ALA A 72 0.47 -20.74 0.53
CA ALA A 72 -0.64 -21.40 -0.18
C ALA A 72 -1.45 -22.33 0.74
N ALA A 73 -0.77 -23.27 1.39
CA ALA A 73 -1.43 -24.27 2.24
C ALA A 73 -2.15 -23.65 3.47
N ARG A 74 -1.65 -22.50 3.96
CA ARG A 74 -2.33 -21.75 5.03
C ARG A 74 -3.55 -20.99 4.51
N HIS A 75 -3.51 -20.51 3.27
CA HIS A 75 -4.65 -19.87 2.64
C HIS A 75 -5.76 -20.88 2.37
N GLU A 76 -5.41 -22.05 1.86
CA GLU A 76 -6.33 -23.17 1.67
C GLU A 76 -7.03 -23.55 3.00
N ALA A 77 -6.25 -23.69 4.09
CA ALA A 77 -6.80 -23.98 5.42
C ALA A 77 -7.72 -22.87 5.98
N LEU A 78 -7.59 -21.64 5.47
CA LEU A 78 -8.42 -20.48 5.81
C LEU A 78 -9.56 -20.25 4.80
N GLY A 79 -9.66 -21.06 3.74
CA GLY A 79 -10.62 -20.81 2.65
C GLY A 79 -10.33 -19.54 1.85
N LEU A 80 -9.08 -19.07 1.85
CA LEU A 80 -8.63 -17.90 1.08
C LEU A 80 -8.10 -18.33 -0.29
N ALA A 81 -8.21 -17.41 -1.26
CA ALA A 81 -7.52 -17.55 -2.54
C ALA A 81 -5.99 -17.58 -2.36
N GLU A 82 -5.28 -18.10 -3.35
CA GLU A 82 -3.81 -18.14 -3.34
C GLU A 82 -3.23 -16.74 -3.05
N PRO A 83 -2.12 -16.63 -2.28
CA PRO A 83 -1.59 -15.34 -1.88
C PRO A 83 -1.32 -14.39 -3.05
N THR A 84 -0.92 -14.92 -4.21
CA THR A 84 -0.62 -14.17 -5.43
C THR A 84 -1.88 -13.70 -6.17
N ASP A 85 -3.01 -14.34 -5.94
CA ASP A 85 -4.29 -13.96 -6.56
C ASP A 85 -4.94 -12.80 -5.81
N ILE A 86 -4.59 -12.62 -4.53
CA ILE A 86 -4.94 -11.44 -3.75
C ILE A 86 -3.92 -10.33 -4.05
N SER A 87 -4.06 -9.73 -5.23
CA SER A 87 -3.19 -8.68 -5.75
C SER A 87 -3.97 -7.45 -6.22
N GLY A 88 -3.27 -6.33 -6.41
CA GLY A 88 -3.86 -5.06 -6.81
C GLY A 88 -2.94 -4.25 -7.72
N LYS A 89 -3.22 -2.95 -7.84
CA LYS A 89 -2.37 -2.04 -8.61
C LYS A 89 -1.00 -1.93 -7.96
N TYR A 90 -0.95 -1.68 -6.66
CA TYR A 90 0.29 -1.49 -5.90
C TYR A 90 0.68 -2.69 -5.04
N VAL A 91 -0.25 -3.62 -4.84
CA VAL A 91 -0.04 -4.82 -4.02
C VAL A 91 0.33 -6.01 -4.90
N MET A 92 1.41 -6.70 -4.55
CA MET A 92 1.86 -7.91 -5.24
C MET A 92 1.17 -9.16 -4.70
N LYS A 93 1.01 -9.26 -3.38
CA LYS A 93 0.36 -10.41 -2.73
C LYS A 93 -0.04 -10.07 -1.30
N VAL A 94 -1.04 -10.78 -0.80
CA VAL A 94 -1.42 -10.78 0.61
C VAL A 94 -1.28 -12.19 1.14
N LYS A 95 -0.58 -12.38 2.25
CA LYS A 95 -0.43 -13.69 2.89
C LYS A 95 -0.77 -13.68 4.38
N ALA A 96 -1.42 -14.71 4.88
CA ALA A 96 -1.43 -15.02 6.30
C ALA A 96 0.00 -15.41 6.75
N ALA A 97 0.44 -14.93 7.91
CA ALA A 97 1.73 -15.23 8.52
C ALA A 97 1.67 -16.52 9.33
N LYS A 98 2.84 -17.03 9.72
CA LYS A 98 2.93 -18.28 10.47
C LYS A 98 2.77 -17.93 11.94
N ASN A 99 1.92 -18.67 12.65
CA ASN A 99 1.83 -18.74 14.12
C ASN A 99 1.39 -17.49 14.90
N ASP A 100 1.32 -16.30 14.28
CA ASP A 100 1.08 -15.05 15.03
C ASP A 100 -0.22 -14.33 14.67
N GLY A 101 -1.08 -14.95 13.87
CA GLY A 101 -2.29 -14.28 13.37
C GLY A 101 -2.01 -13.00 12.57
N MET A 102 -0.78 -12.82 12.08
CA MET A 102 -0.42 -11.65 11.29
C MET A 102 -0.82 -11.85 9.83
N ILE A 103 -1.10 -10.73 9.16
CA ILE A 103 -1.29 -10.69 7.71
C ILE A 103 -0.19 -9.82 7.15
N VAL A 104 0.52 -10.35 6.16
CA VAL A 104 1.61 -9.68 5.48
C VAL A 104 1.13 -9.29 4.09
N VAL A 105 1.05 -7.99 3.86
CA VAL A 105 0.86 -7.42 2.52
C VAL A 105 2.24 -7.15 1.95
N THR A 106 2.52 -7.65 0.75
CA THR A 106 3.75 -7.33 0.02
C THR A 106 3.40 -6.40 -1.14
N PHE A 107 4.00 -5.21 -1.15
CA PHE A 107 3.84 -4.25 -2.23
C PHE A 107 4.73 -4.59 -3.42
N LYS A 108 4.38 -4.05 -4.59
CA LYS A 108 5.23 -4.10 -5.79
C LYS A 108 6.42 -3.15 -5.64
N SER A 109 7.31 -3.15 -6.64
CA SER A 109 8.53 -2.34 -6.60
C SER A 109 8.27 -0.87 -6.90
N VAL A 110 9.28 -0.03 -6.65
CA VAL A 110 9.25 1.38 -7.08
C VAL A 110 9.15 1.51 -8.61
N ALA A 111 9.70 0.55 -9.36
CA ALA A 111 9.58 0.52 -10.82
C ALA A 111 8.12 0.33 -11.30
N ASP A 112 7.27 -0.26 -10.45
CA ASP A 112 5.84 -0.45 -10.69
C ASP A 112 4.99 0.74 -10.21
N GLY A 113 5.63 1.84 -9.80
CA GLY A 113 4.96 3.06 -9.35
C GLY A 113 4.54 3.05 -7.88
N VAL A 114 5.06 2.13 -7.07
CA VAL A 114 4.90 2.17 -5.61
C VAL A 114 5.84 3.25 -5.02
N HIS A 115 5.34 4.00 -4.05
CA HIS A 115 6.12 5.02 -3.35
C HIS A 115 7.27 4.36 -2.60
N LYS A 116 8.48 4.95 -2.67
CA LYS A 116 9.70 4.44 -2.03
C LYS A 116 9.51 4.01 -0.57
N ASP A 117 8.87 4.85 0.24
CA ASP A 117 8.63 4.58 1.66
C ASP A 117 7.67 3.40 1.92
N VAL A 118 6.96 2.93 0.89
CA VAL A 118 6.05 1.78 0.94
C VAL A 118 6.71 0.54 0.31
N ALA A 119 7.40 0.69 -0.82
CA ALA A 119 8.04 -0.42 -1.53
C ALA A 119 9.22 -1.05 -0.77
N GLU A 120 9.89 -0.27 0.08
CA GLU A 120 11.07 -0.72 0.85
C GLU A 120 10.70 -1.37 2.20
N LYS A 121 9.41 -1.51 2.52
CA LYS A 121 8.90 -2.10 3.76
C LYS A 121 8.23 -3.45 3.56
#